data_AF-A0A455X7L9-F1
#
_entry.id   AF-A0A455X7L9-F1
#
_cell.length_a   1.000
_cell.length_b   1.000
_cell.length_c   1.000
_cell.angle_alpha   90.00
_cell.angle_beta   90.00
_cell.angle_gamma   90.00
#
_symmetry.space_group_name_H-M   'P 1'
#
loop_
_entity.id
_entity.type
_entity.pdbx_description
1 polymer ?
#
loop_
_entity_poly.entity_id
_entity_poly.type
_entity_poly.pdbx_seq_one_letter_code
_entity_poly.pdbx_strand_id
1 'polypeptide(L)'
;MTLTVSPDCDLVLYTHPWSRGQIARWMLEETGANYRQVILDYGTSMKSDEYLSVNPMGKVPTITHRGSVVTECAAICAYLADAYPSANLAPSNADRASYYRWFFFAAGPLEAAVMDHSLKVAVSEEQERMVGYGNYERTVDVLAKAVNSAPYLAGDAFSAADVYVGSHILWGTQFGTLPKRPEFEEYIQKLVERPAYKAAKAIDLELGAALSKQQLP
;
A
#
# COMPACT_ATOMS: atom_id res chain seq x y z
N MET A 1 -23.20 2.20 4.43
CA MET A 1 -22.57 3.48 4.03
C MET A 1 -22.48 3.42 2.52
N THR A 2 -23.34 4.16 1.84
CA THR A 2 -23.57 4.05 0.39
C THR A 2 -22.28 4.32 -0.36
N LEU A 3 -21.90 3.42 -1.27
CA LEU A 3 -20.86 3.60 -2.28
C LEU A 3 -20.94 5.05 -2.79
N THR A 4 -19.98 5.88 -2.42
CA THR A 4 -20.03 7.33 -2.58
C THR A 4 -19.95 7.71 -4.06
N VAL A 5 -21.10 7.72 -4.72
CA VAL A 5 -21.36 8.51 -5.92
C VAL A 5 -21.59 9.95 -5.48
N SER A 6 -20.52 10.63 -5.05
CA SER A 6 -20.49 12.09 -5.04
C SER A 6 -19.91 12.51 -6.39
N PRO A 7 -20.74 12.78 -7.42
CA PRO A 7 -20.26 13.08 -8.78
C PRO A 7 -19.29 14.26 -8.82
N ASP A 8 -19.39 15.18 -7.85
CA ASP A 8 -18.55 16.37 -7.71
C ASP A 8 -17.27 16.11 -6.87
N CYS A 9 -16.99 14.85 -6.52
CA CYS A 9 -15.77 14.53 -5.81
C CYS A 9 -14.57 14.48 -6.77
N ASP A 10 -13.64 15.42 -6.55
CA ASP A 10 -12.40 15.57 -7.30
C ASP A 10 -11.36 14.46 -7.02
N LEU A 11 -11.62 13.58 -6.06
CA LEU A 11 -10.76 12.45 -5.69
C LEU A 11 -11.36 11.13 -6.19
N VAL A 12 -10.66 10.47 -7.11
CA VAL A 12 -11.07 9.18 -7.70
C VAL A 12 -10.01 8.13 -7.43
N LEU A 13 -10.41 6.97 -6.91
CA LEU A 13 -9.59 5.78 -6.78
C LEU A 13 -9.92 4.78 -7.90
N TYR A 14 -8.96 4.52 -8.78
CA TYR A 14 -9.01 3.42 -9.74
C TYR A 14 -8.40 2.18 -9.08
N THR A 15 -9.18 1.10 -8.95
CA THR A 15 -8.81 -0.05 -8.12
C THR A 15 -9.47 -1.36 -8.56
N HIS A 16 -9.04 -2.45 -7.94
CA HIS A 16 -9.71 -3.75 -7.96
C HIS A 16 -9.67 -4.33 -6.54
N PRO A 17 -10.76 -4.95 -6.02
CA PRO A 17 -10.81 -5.42 -4.63
C PRO A 17 -9.74 -6.45 -4.30
N TRP A 18 -9.25 -7.20 -5.30
CA TRP A 18 -8.15 -8.17 -5.14
C TRP A 18 -6.84 -7.63 -5.73
N SER A 19 -6.44 -6.42 -5.36
CA SER A 19 -5.20 -5.78 -5.82
C SER A 19 -4.54 -4.96 -4.71
N ARG A 20 -3.35 -4.41 -4.97
CA ARG A 20 -2.68 -3.45 -4.07
C ARG A 20 -3.51 -2.18 -3.83
N GLY A 21 -4.62 -1.97 -4.54
CA GLY A 21 -5.54 -0.87 -4.28
C GLY A 21 -6.22 -0.91 -2.91
N GLN A 22 -6.18 -2.06 -2.20
CA GLN A 22 -6.55 -2.11 -0.77
C GLN A 22 -5.69 -1.17 0.09
N ILE A 23 -4.41 -0.96 -0.28
CA ILE A 23 -3.50 -0.03 0.41
C ILE A 23 -4.00 1.41 0.27
N ALA A 24 -4.28 1.83 -0.97
CA ALA A 24 -4.79 3.16 -1.27
C ALA A 24 -6.16 3.40 -0.61
N ARG A 25 -7.02 2.38 -0.61
CA ARG A 25 -8.31 2.45 0.10
C ARG A 25 -8.13 2.64 1.60
N TRP A 26 -7.29 1.82 2.23
CA TRP A 26 -7.01 1.98 3.66
C TRP A 26 -6.49 3.39 3.97
N MET A 27 -5.55 3.91 3.16
CA MET A 27 -5.09 5.29 3.31
C MET A 27 -6.23 6.31 3.21
N LEU A 28 -7.14 6.16 2.24
CA LEU A 28 -8.28 7.06 2.09
C LEU A 28 -9.21 7.03 3.31
N GLU A 29 -9.51 5.85 3.85
CA GLU A 29 -10.31 5.72 5.08
C GLU A 29 -9.60 6.37 6.28
N GLU A 30 -8.27 6.29 6.38
CA GLU A 30 -7.50 6.98 7.43
C GLU A 30 -7.57 8.50 7.29
N THR A 31 -7.63 9.03 6.06
CA THR A 31 -7.79 10.49 5.84
C THR A 31 -9.19 11.00 6.17
N GLY A 32 -10.20 10.12 6.17
CA GLY A 32 -11.61 10.51 6.22
C GLY A 32 -12.08 11.27 4.97
N ALA A 33 -11.31 11.25 3.88
CA ALA A 33 -11.65 11.94 2.65
C ALA A 33 -12.87 11.28 1.98
N ASN A 34 -13.73 12.11 1.40
CA ASN A 34 -14.70 11.61 0.43
C ASN A 34 -13.96 11.28 -0.86
N TYR A 35 -14.25 10.12 -1.45
CA TYR A 35 -13.71 9.71 -2.74
C TYR A 35 -14.74 8.92 -3.54
N ARG A 36 -14.60 8.97 -4.87
CA ARG A 36 -15.23 8.02 -5.80
C ARG A 36 -14.27 6.88 -6.11
N GLN A 37 -14.82 5.75 -6.54
CA GLN A 37 -14.01 4.62 -6.99
C GLN A 37 -14.45 4.13 -8.37
N VAL A 38 -13.47 3.70 -9.16
CA VAL A 38 -13.66 3.02 -10.43
C VAL A 38 -13.06 1.62 -10.28
N ILE A 39 -13.91 0.60 -10.42
CA ILE A 39 -13.48 -0.80 -10.34
C ILE A 39 -13.06 -1.25 -11.73
N LEU A 40 -11.81 -1.72 -11.84
CA LEU A 40 -11.21 -2.19 -13.09
C LEU A 40 -10.87 -3.67 -12.98
N ASP A 41 -11.00 -4.40 -14.07
CA ASP A 41 -10.81 -5.84 -14.16
C ASP A 41 -9.49 -6.20 -14.85
N TYR A 42 -8.88 -7.29 -14.39
CA TYR A 42 -7.65 -7.81 -14.96
C TYR A 42 -7.85 -8.26 -16.41
N GLY A 43 -6.92 -7.85 -17.29
CA GLY A 43 -6.94 -8.25 -18.70
C GLY A 43 -8.00 -7.56 -19.57
N THR A 44 -8.89 -6.76 -18.99
CA THR A 44 -9.95 -6.04 -19.72
C THR A 44 -9.86 -4.53 -19.45
N SER A 45 -10.67 -3.96 -18.55
CA SER A 45 -10.76 -2.52 -18.32
C SER A 45 -9.47 -1.91 -17.75
N MET A 46 -8.60 -2.69 -17.09
CA MET A 46 -7.25 -2.24 -16.73
C MET A 46 -6.32 -1.99 -17.94
N LYS A 47 -6.71 -2.44 -19.14
CA LYS A 47 -5.95 -2.32 -20.39
C LYS A 47 -6.73 -1.57 -21.48
N SER A 48 -7.86 -0.95 -21.14
CA SER A 48 -8.59 -0.10 -22.09
C SER A 48 -7.81 1.18 -22.39
N ASP A 49 -7.96 1.71 -23.60
CA ASP A 49 -7.37 2.99 -23.99
C ASP A 49 -7.76 4.12 -23.03
N GLU A 50 -9.01 4.09 -22.54
CA GLU A 50 -9.52 5.02 -21.54
C GLU A 50 -8.67 5.00 -20.26
N TYR A 51 -8.41 3.83 -19.67
CA TYR A 51 -7.62 3.76 -18.46
C TYR A 51 -6.11 3.94 -18.71
N LEU A 52 -5.60 3.47 -19.85
CA LEU A 52 -4.20 3.67 -20.23
C LEU A 52 -3.87 5.16 -20.44
N SER A 53 -4.85 5.99 -20.81
CA SER A 53 -4.70 7.45 -20.84
C SER A 53 -4.49 8.07 -19.44
N VAL A 54 -4.96 7.40 -18.39
CA VAL A 54 -4.77 7.80 -16.98
C VAL A 54 -3.47 7.20 -16.43
N ASN A 55 -3.24 5.90 -16.62
CA ASN A 55 -2.04 5.20 -16.20
C ASN A 55 -1.50 4.30 -17.33
N PRO A 56 -0.44 4.72 -18.04
CA PRO A 56 0.14 3.95 -19.14
C PRO A 56 0.66 2.56 -18.76
N MET A 57 1.01 2.33 -17.48
CA MET A 57 1.40 0.99 -17.01
C MET A 57 0.19 0.03 -16.92
N GLY A 58 -1.04 0.56 -16.93
CA GLY A 58 -2.28 -0.18 -16.79
C GLY A 58 -2.28 -1.02 -15.52
N LYS A 59 -1.90 -0.41 -14.39
CA LYS A 59 -1.79 -1.02 -13.06
C LYS A 59 -2.59 -0.21 -12.06
N VAL A 60 -3.26 -0.91 -11.15
CA VAL A 60 -3.95 -0.33 -9.99
C VAL A 60 -3.12 -0.54 -8.71
N PRO A 61 -3.21 0.36 -7.71
CA PRO A 61 -4.08 1.54 -7.68
C PRO A 61 -3.55 2.73 -8.49
N THR A 62 -4.47 3.63 -8.83
CA THR A 62 -4.17 4.99 -9.27
C THR A 62 -5.18 5.91 -8.61
N ILE A 63 -4.77 7.11 -8.20
CA ILE A 63 -5.71 8.16 -7.83
C ILE A 63 -5.63 9.32 -8.80
N THR A 64 -6.78 9.98 -9.03
CA THR A 64 -6.79 11.35 -9.56
C THR A 64 -7.32 12.28 -8.48
N HIS A 65 -6.67 13.41 -8.28
CA HIS A 65 -7.08 14.42 -7.32
C HIS A 65 -6.77 15.82 -7.85
N ARG A 66 -7.80 16.67 -7.99
CA ARG A 66 -7.65 18.07 -8.45
C ARG A 66 -6.88 18.18 -9.77
N GLY A 67 -7.19 17.30 -10.72
CA GLY A 67 -6.55 17.24 -12.04
C GLY A 67 -5.16 16.60 -12.08
N SER A 68 -4.61 16.15 -10.94
CA SER A 68 -3.33 15.44 -10.87
C SER A 68 -3.55 13.93 -10.83
N VAL A 69 -2.72 13.17 -11.55
CA VAL A 69 -2.64 11.70 -11.44
C VAL A 69 -1.54 11.34 -10.47
N VAL A 70 -1.80 10.43 -9.54
CA VAL A 70 -0.79 9.86 -8.64
C VAL A 70 -0.83 8.33 -8.74
N THR A 71 0.29 7.76 -9.15
CA THR A 71 0.56 6.30 -9.20
C THR A 71 1.58 5.93 -8.13
N GLU A 72 1.88 4.64 -8.00
CA GLU A 72 2.73 4.06 -6.94
C GLU A 72 2.11 4.12 -5.54
N CYS A 73 1.97 2.97 -4.88
CA CYS A 73 1.31 2.89 -3.57
C CYS A 73 2.00 3.77 -2.51
N ALA A 74 3.33 3.81 -2.51
CA ALA A 74 4.11 4.68 -1.63
C ALA A 74 3.77 6.17 -1.84
N ALA A 75 3.77 6.62 -3.09
CA ALA A 75 3.50 8.01 -3.44
C ALA A 75 2.04 8.38 -3.18
N ILE A 76 1.08 7.49 -3.45
CA ILE A 76 -0.33 7.69 -3.10
C ILE A 76 -0.48 7.90 -1.59
N CYS A 77 0.17 7.06 -0.76
CA CYS A 77 0.11 7.20 0.70
C CYS A 77 0.71 8.52 1.17
N ALA A 78 1.91 8.87 0.69
CA ALA A 78 2.55 10.13 1.06
C ALA A 78 1.74 11.36 0.58
N TYR A 79 1.24 11.34 -0.65
CA TYR A 79 0.42 12.40 -1.22
C TYR A 79 -0.86 12.63 -0.43
N LEU A 80 -1.58 11.56 -0.06
CA LEU A 80 -2.81 11.67 0.72
C LEU A 80 -2.55 12.21 2.13
N ALA A 81 -1.42 11.87 2.75
CA ALA A 81 -1.04 12.43 4.04
C ALA A 81 -0.81 13.95 3.97
N ASP A 82 -0.18 14.44 2.89
CA ASP A 82 0.06 15.87 2.68
C ASP A 82 -1.20 16.62 2.21
N ALA A 83 -2.07 15.98 1.42
CA ALA A 83 -3.31 16.58 0.93
C ALA A 83 -4.38 16.72 2.03
N TYR A 84 -4.30 15.90 3.08
CA TYR A 84 -5.23 15.86 4.22
C TYR A 84 -4.49 16.00 5.56
N PRO A 85 -3.84 17.15 5.83
CA PRO A 85 -2.97 17.31 7.00
C PRO A 85 -3.72 17.20 8.34
N SER A 86 -5.03 17.47 8.36
CA SER A 86 -5.87 17.30 9.55
C SER A 86 -5.97 15.86 10.04
N ALA A 87 -5.67 14.88 9.19
CA ALA A 87 -5.64 13.47 9.55
C ALA A 87 -4.34 13.09 10.32
N ASN A 88 -3.33 13.99 10.35
CA ASN A 88 -2.07 13.79 11.06
C ASN A 88 -1.33 12.50 10.66
N LEU A 89 -1.35 12.15 9.37
CA LEU A 89 -0.76 10.91 8.83
C LEU A 89 0.70 11.08 8.35
N ALA A 90 1.29 12.25 8.55
CA ALA A 90 2.71 12.48 8.32
C ALA A 90 3.28 13.29 9.49
N PRO A 91 4.52 13.01 9.92
CA PRO A 91 5.22 13.87 10.85
C PRO A 91 5.38 15.30 10.31
N SER A 92 5.72 16.22 11.21
CA SER A 92 6.16 17.57 10.85
C SER A 92 7.32 17.49 9.84
N ASN A 93 7.46 18.48 8.95
CA ASN A 93 8.54 18.48 7.96
C ASN A 93 9.94 18.33 8.57
N ALA A 94 10.15 18.80 9.81
CA ALA A 94 11.41 18.66 10.52
C ALA A 94 11.71 17.20 10.95
N ASP A 95 10.68 16.37 11.11
CA ASP A 95 10.75 15.03 11.70
C ASP A 95 10.50 13.90 10.66
N ARG A 96 10.55 14.20 9.36
CA ARG A 96 10.25 13.23 8.29
C ARG A 96 11.40 12.27 7.94
N ALA A 97 12.54 12.32 8.62
CA ALA A 97 13.70 11.50 8.26
C ALA A 97 13.39 10.00 8.25
N SER A 98 12.84 9.46 9.36
CA SER A 98 12.43 8.05 9.45
C SER A 98 11.26 7.73 8.52
N TYR A 99 10.28 8.64 8.42
CA TYR A 99 9.13 8.51 7.54
C TYR A 99 9.55 8.29 6.07
N TYR A 100 10.42 9.14 5.54
CA TYR A 100 10.95 8.98 4.18
C TYR A 100 11.80 7.73 4.03
N ARG A 101 12.70 7.47 4.99
CA ARG A 101 13.55 6.29 4.97
C ARG A 101 12.73 5.02 4.76
N TRP A 102 11.65 4.83 5.52
CA TRP A 102 10.86 3.61 5.45
C TRP A 102 9.97 3.52 4.22
N PHE A 103 9.45 4.64 3.71
CA PHE A 103 8.78 4.67 2.41
C PHE A 103 9.70 4.20 1.28
N PHE A 104 10.90 4.79 1.17
CA PHE A 104 11.84 4.47 0.08
C PHE A 104 12.54 3.12 0.29
N PHE A 105 12.74 2.69 1.53
CA PHE A 105 13.20 1.33 1.82
C PHE A 105 12.18 0.29 1.34
N ALA A 106 10.88 0.52 1.59
CA ALA A 106 9.84 -0.41 1.17
C ALA A 106 9.67 -0.43 -0.36
N ALA A 107 9.55 0.75 -0.98
CA ALA A 107 9.34 0.89 -2.43
C ALA A 107 10.53 0.50 -3.30
N GLY A 108 11.73 0.42 -2.71
CA GLY A 108 12.94 -0.03 -3.40
C GLY A 108 13.43 -1.35 -2.84
N PRO A 109 14.38 -1.35 -1.89
CA PRO A 109 15.02 -2.56 -1.40
C PRO A 109 14.09 -3.71 -0.98
N LEU A 110 13.02 -3.44 -0.21
CA LEU A 110 12.13 -4.49 0.28
C LEU A 110 11.34 -5.16 -0.84
N GLU A 111 10.64 -4.37 -1.68
CA GLU A 111 9.88 -4.91 -2.79
C GLU A 111 10.76 -5.70 -3.76
N ALA A 112 11.97 -5.20 -4.05
CA ALA A 112 12.94 -5.88 -4.90
C ALA A 112 13.37 -7.23 -4.28
N ALA A 113 13.82 -7.23 -3.02
CA ALA A 113 14.27 -8.44 -2.34
C ALA A 113 13.16 -9.50 -2.25
N VAL A 114 11.93 -9.09 -1.91
CA VAL A 114 10.78 -10.00 -1.79
C VAL A 114 10.39 -10.57 -3.14
N MET A 115 10.40 -9.76 -4.20
CA MET A 115 10.08 -10.21 -5.56
C MET A 115 11.13 -11.18 -6.09
N ASP A 116 12.41 -10.84 -6.00
CA ASP A 116 13.52 -11.66 -6.47
C ASP A 116 13.57 -13.00 -5.73
N HIS A 117 13.38 -12.98 -4.41
CA HIS A 117 13.24 -14.21 -3.62
C HIS A 117 12.06 -15.08 -4.09
N SER A 118 10.89 -14.47 -4.32
CA SER A 118 9.68 -15.17 -4.79
C SER A 118 9.85 -15.75 -6.20
N LEU A 119 10.60 -15.06 -7.06
CA LEU A 119 10.96 -15.49 -8.42
C LEU A 119 12.17 -16.43 -8.45
N LYS A 120 12.77 -16.76 -7.30
CA LYS A 120 13.96 -17.60 -7.16
C LYS A 120 15.17 -17.05 -7.94
N VAL A 121 15.29 -15.73 -8.01
CA VAL A 121 16.48 -15.05 -8.53
C VAL A 121 17.62 -15.28 -7.55
N ALA A 122 18.72 -15.87 -8.04
CA ALA A 122 19.90 -16.13 -7.23
C ALA A 122 20.86 -14.93 -7.31
N VAL A 123 21.15 -14.32 -6.17
CA VAL A 123 22.20 -13.31 -6.00
C VAL A 123 23.38 -13.97 -5.30
N SER A 124 24.54 -14.00 -5.92
CA SER A 124 25.77 -14.49 -5.27
C SER A 124 26.27 -13.49 -4.22
N GLU A 125 27.11 -13.94 -3.29
CA GLU A 125 27.74 -13.07 -2.28
C GLU A 125 28.51 -11.89 -2.90
N GLU A 126 29.09 -12.09 -4.09
CA GLU A 126 29.76 -11.02 -4.83
C GLU A 126 28.75 -10.00 -5.39
N GLN A 127 27.61 -10.47 -5.88
CA GLN A 127 26.54 -9.63 -6.43
C GLN A 127 25.78 -8.85 -5.36
N GLU A 128 25.78 -9.27 -4.09
CA GLU A 128 25.14 -8.54 -2.99
C GLU A 128 25.63 -7.09 -2.87
N ARG A 129 26.87 -6.80 -3.29
CA ARG A 129 27.44 -5.44 -3.27
C ARG A 129 26.86 -4.53 -4.36
N MET A 130 26.27 -5.12 -5.40
CA MET A 130 25.69 -4.42 -6.54
C MET A 130 24.18 -4.24 -6.40
N VAL A 131 23.48 -5.22 -5.81
CA VAL A 131 22.03 -5.11 -5.58
C VAL A 131 21.75 -4.24 -4.35
N GLY A 132 20.93 -3.21 -4.51
CA GLY A 132 20.67 -2.20 -3.47
C GLY A 132 20.03 -2.75 -2.18
N TYR A 133 19.46 -3.95 -2.22
CA TYR A 133 18.91 -4.65 -1.05
C TYR A 133 19.90 -5.61 -0.38
N GLY A 134 21.07 -5.86 -0.98
CA GLY A 134 22.01 -6.88 -0.53
C GLY A 134 21.46 -8.29 -0.72
N ASN A 135 20.80 -8.82 0.30
CA ASN A 135 20.11 -10.11 0.23
C ASN A 135 18.76 -10.07 0.96
N TYR A 136 17.97 -11.13 0.75
CA TYR A 136 16.64 -11.24 1.29
C TYR A 136 16.65 -11.26 2.83
N GLU A 137 17.47 -12.10 3.43
CA GLU A 137 17.56 -12.29 4.89
C GLU A 137 17.86 -10.97 5.61
N ARG A 138 18.87 -10.24 5.12
CA ARG A 138 19.27 -8.93 5.66
C ARG A 138 18.15 -7.91 5.54
N THR A 139 17.44 -7.91 4.42
CA THR A 139 16.31 -6.99 4.21
C THR A 139 15.17 -7.28 5.19
N VAL A 140 14.85 -8.55 5.41
CA VAL A 140 13.84 -8.97 6.40
C VAL A 140 14.30 -8.64 7.83
N ASP A 141 15.57 -8.84 8.17
CA ASP A 141 16.11 -8.52 9.49
C ASP A 141 16.09 -7.02 9.78
N VAL A 142 16.41 -6.18 8.79
CA VAL A 142 16.28 -4.72 8.88
C VAL A 142 14.82 -4.33 9.11
N LEU A 143 13.87 -4.95 8.41
CA LEU A 143 12.45 -4.68 8.58
C LEU A 143 11.94 -5.10 9.97
N ALA A 144 12.34 -6.28 10.46
CA ALA A 144 11.97 -6.78 11.79
C ALA A 144 12.50 -5.86 12.90
N LYS A 145 13.77 -5.43 12.77
CA LYS A 145 14.34 -4.45 13.69
C LYS A 145 13.57 -3.12 13.64
N ALA A 146 13.17 -2.66 12.47
CA ALA A 146 12.45 -1.40 12.30
C ALA A 146 11.13 -1.39 13.09
N VAL A 147 10.29 -2.41 12.89
CA VAL A 147 8.97 -2.47 13.53
C VAL A 147 9.01 -2.77 15.04
N ASN A 148 10.15 -3.25 15.53
CA ASN A 148 10.39 -3.51 16.95
C ASN A 148 11.09 -2.33 17.68
N SER A 149 11.64 -1.36 16.95
CA SER A 149 12.42 -0.26 17.55
C SER A 149 11.54 0.88 18.10
N ALA A 150 10.29 0.96 17.66
CA ALA A 150 9.33 2.00 18.05
C ALA A 150 7.89 1.49 17.89
N PRO A 151 6.88 2.17 18.46
CA PRO A 151 5.48 1.79 18.28
C PRO A 151 5.04 1.76 16.81
N TYR A 152 5.55 2.71 16.01
CA TYR A 152 5.32 2.89 14.57
C TYR A 152 6.63 3.23 13.85
N LEU A 153 6.66 3.07 12.52
CA LEU A 153 7.88 3.21 11.72
C LEU A 153 8.47 4.63 11.74
N ALA A 154 7.61 5.64 11.83
CA ALA A 154 8.00 7.04 11.88
C ALA A 154 8.14 7.60 13.31
N GLY A 155 8.07 6.77 14.35
CA GLY A 155 8.17 7.17 15.75
C GLY A 155 6.98 6.70 16.58
N ASP A 156 6.46 7.58 17.44
CA ASP A 156 5.41 7.21 18.41
C ASP A 156 3.99 7.26 17.84
N ALA A 157 3.78 7.94 16.72
CA ALA A 157 2.49 8.15 16.10
C ALA A 157 2.35 7.36 14.79
N PHE A 158 1.14 6.83 14.56
CA PHE A 158 0.77 6.17 13.31
C PHE A 158 0.83 7.17 12.15
N SER A 159 1.31 6.71 11.00
CA SER A 159 1.53 7.51 9.80
C SER A 159 1.23 6.70 8.53
N ALA A 160 1.26 7.38 7.39
CA ALA A 160 1.13 6.75 6.09
C ALA A 160 2.25 5.73 5.78
N ALA A 161 3.41 5.84 6.43
CA ALA A 161 4.46 4.83 6.32
C ALA A 161 3.99 3.49 6.89
N ASP A 162 3.23 3.52 7.97
CA ASP A 162 2.67 2.33 8.61
C ASP A 162 1.58 1.69 7.74
N VAL A 163 0.80 2.49 7.01
CA VAL A 163 -0.13 1.99 5.98
C VAL A 163 0.61 1.21 4.91
N TYR A 164 1.62 1.83 4.29
CA TYR A 164 2.30 1.25 3.13
C TYR A 164 3.20 0.06 3.49
N VAL A 165 4.09 0.23 4.47
CA VAL A 165 5.03 -0.82 4.90
C VAL A 165 4.32 -1.90 5.71
N GLY A 166 3.35 -1.53 6.54
CA GLY A 166 2.54 -2.50 7.27
C GLY A 166 1.72 -3.40 6.35
N SER A 167 1.21 -2.87 5.24
CA SER A 167 0.56 -3.69 4.21
C SER A 167 1.52 -4.71 3.58
N HIS A 168 2.78 -4.34 3.34
CA HIS A 168 3.81 -5.27 2.86
C HIS A 168 4.06 -6.41 3.84
N ILE A 169 4.14 -6.11 5.13
CA ILE A 169 4.35 -7.11 6.18
C ILE A 169 3.12 -8.03 6.29
N LEU A 170 1.92 -7.46 6.35
CA LEU A 170 0.66 -8.22 6.44
C LEU A 170 0.51 -9.17 5.24
N TRP A 171 0.66 -8.67 4.02
CA TRP A 171 0.42 -9.47 2.82
C TRP A 171 1.56 -10.44 2.57
N GLY A 172 2.79 -10.01 2.84
CA GLY A 172 3.96 -10.87 2.71
C GLY A 172 3.88 -12.09 3.62
N THR A 173 3.47 -11.91 4.87
CA THR A 173 3.27 -13.03 5.81
C THR A 173 2.07 -13.89 5.44
N GLN A 174 0.98 -13.29 4.92
CA GLN A 174 -0.20 -14.03 4.47
C GLN A 174 0.09 -14.90 3.24
N PHE A 175 0.86 -14.41 2.26
CA PHE A 175 1.20 -15.13 1.04
C PHE A 175 2.48 -15.94 1.12
N GLY A 176 3.22 -15.85 2.24
CA GLY A 176 4.47 -16.57 2.46
C GLY A 176 5.68 -15.98 1.73
N THR A 177 5.58 -14.75 1.22
CA THR A 177 6.72 -14.03 0.62
C THR A 177 7.56 -13.26 1.64
N LEU A 178 7.07 -13.14 2.87
CA LEU A 178 7.84 -12.78 4.08
C LEU A 178 7.62 -13.87 5.15
N PRO A 179 8.62 -14.15 5.99
CA PRO A 179 8.47 -15.14 7.05
C PRO A 179 7.55 -14.62 8.16
N LYS A 180 6.87 -15.53 8.86
CA LYS A 180 6.19 -15.18 10.11
C LYS A 180 7.23 -15.00 11.21
N ARG A 181 7.20 -13.84 11.87
CA ARG A 181 8.08 -13.48 12.99
C ARG A 181 7.23 -12.79 14.06
N PRO A 182 7.54 -12.95 15.37
CA PRO A 182 6.81 -12.29 16.44
C PRO A 182 6.69 -10.77 16.24
N GLU A 183 7.77 -10.11 15.82
CA GLU A 183 7.80 -8.66 15.60
C GLU A 183 6.83 -8.23 14.50
N PHE A 184 6.67 -9.06 13.46
CA PHE A 184 5.72 -8.81 12.38
C PHE A 184 4.28 -9.06 12.82
N GLU A 185 4.04 -10.15 13.55
CA GLU A 185 2.70 -10.51 14.03
C GLU A 185 2.14 -9.47 15.01
N GLU A 186 2.96 -9.03 15.97
CA GLU A 186 2.62 -7.95 16.90
C GLU A 186 2.37 -6.63 16.18
N TYR A 187 3.22 -6.29 15.20
CA TYR A 187 3.05 -5.09 14.41
C TYR A 187 1.76 -5.13 13.58
N ILE A 188 1.51 -6.23 12.87
CA ILE A 188 0.28 -6.46 12.10
C ILE A 188 -0.95 -6.33 13.01
N GLN A 189 -0.94 -6.94 14.19
CA GLN A 189 -2.09 -6.94 15.10
C GLN A 189 -2.51 -5.51 15.45
N LYS A 190 -1.55 -4.62 15.74
CA LYS A 190 -1.84 -3.20 16.00
C LYS A 190 -2.51 -2.51 14.81
N LEU A 191 -2.07 -2.83 13.59
CA LEU A 191 -2.55 -2.19 12.37
C LEU A 191 -3.96 -2.64 11.98
N VAL A 192 -4.23 -3.95 12.03
CA VAL A 192 -5.53 -4.50 11.61
C VAL A 192 -6.67 -4.17 12.58
N GLU A 193 -6.33 -3.78 13.81
CA GLU A 193 -7.32 -3.34 14.79
C GLU A 193 -7.83 -1.91 14.53
N ARG A 194 -7.15 -1.13 13.68
CA ARG A 194 -7.53 0.25 13.37
C ARG A 194 -8.91 0.32 12.71
N PRO A 195 -9.79 1.26 13.13
CA PRO A 195 -11.13 1.38 12.55
C PRO A 195 -11.14 1.58 11.04
N ALA A 196 -10.24 2.41 10.51
CA ALA A 196 -10.14 2.69 9.07
C ALA A 196 -9.67 1.46 8.27
N TYR A 197 -8.76 0.63 8.81
CA TYR A 197 -8.39 -0.64 8.19
C TYR A 197 -9.61 -1.56 8.06
N LYS A 198 -10.38 -1.71 9.16
CA LYS A 198 -11.59 -2.56 9.17
C LYS A 198 -12.65 -2.04 8.19
N ALA A 199 -12.85 -0.73 8.13
CA ALA A 199 -13.77 -0.09 7.19
C ALA A 199 -13.35 -0.34 5.73
N ALA A 200 -12.08 -0.09 5.39
CA ALA A 200 -11.53 -0.37 4.07
C ALA A 200 -11.69 -1.84 3.69
N LYS A 201 -11.36 -2.76 4.62
CA LYS A 201 -11.46 -4.20 4.37
C LYS A 201 -12.89 -4.65 4.13
N ALA A 202 -13.86 -4.09 4.86
CA ALA A 202 -15.27 -4.40 4.65
C ALA A 202 -15.72 -4.01 3.23
N ILE A 203 -15.30 -2.84 2.74
CA ILE A 203 -15.59 -2.38 1.38
C ILE A 203 -14.97 -3.34 0.34
N ASP A 204 -13.71 -3.73 0.51
CA ASP A 204 -13.05 -4.65 -0.43
C ASP A 204 -13.71 -6.04 -0.45
N LEU A 205 -14.16 -6.54 0.69
CA LEU A 205 -14.91 -7.80 0.78
C LEU A 205 -16.28 -7.72 0.10
N GLU A 206 -17.01 -6.63 0.29
CA GLU A 206 -18.31 -6.40 -0.35
C GLU A 206 -18.16 -6.33 -1.88
N LEU A 207 -17.19 -5.56 -2.37
CA LEU A 207 -16.87 -5.46 -3.79
C LEU A 207 -16.43 -6.79 -4.39
N GLY A 208 -15.56 -7.53 -3.68
CA GLY A 208 -15.11 -8.84 -4.10
C GLY A 208 -16.27 -9.84 -4.23
N ALA A 209 -17.18 -9.85 -3.26
CA ALA A 209 -18.37 -10.71 -3.30
C ALA A 209 -19.32 -10.33 -4.44
N ALA A 210 -19.47 -9.04 -4.74
CA ALA A 210 -20.29 -8.57 -5.86
C ALA A 210 -19.72 -9.03 -7.21
N LEU A 211 -18.40 -8.93 -7.42
CA LEU A 211 -17.74 -9.40 -8.65
C LEU A 211 -17.86 -10.91 -8.82
N SER A 212 -17.68 -11.69 -7.76
CA SER A 212 -17.84 -13.16 -7.85
C SER A 212 -19.26 -13.57 -8.24
N LYS A 213 -20.29 -12.82 -7.85
CA LYS A 213 -21.68 -13.10 -8.25
C LYS A 213 -21.96 -12.76 -9.72
N GLN A 214 -21.28 -11.76 -10.28
CA GLN A 214 -21.41 -11.37 -11.69
C GLN A 214 -20.67 -12.33 -12.64
N GLN A 215 -19.75 -13.14 -12.13
CA GLN A 215 -18.99 -14.14 -12.87
C GLN A 215 -19.62 -15.54 -12.83
N LEU A 216 -20.74 -15.73 -12.13
CA LEU A 216 -21.51 -16.97 -12.16
C LEU A 216 -22.33 -17.03 -13.47
N PRO A 217 -22.36 -18.19 -14.15
CA PRO A 217 -23.11 -18.38 -15.41
C PRO A 217 -24.63 -18.25 -15.24
#